data_AF-A0A7V9GAM0-F1
#
_entry.id   AF-A0A7V9GAM0-F1
#
_cell.length_a   1.000
_cell.length_b   1.000
_cell.length_c   1.000
_cell.angle_alpha   90.00
_cell.angle_beta   90.00
_cell.angle_gamma   90.00
#
_symmetry.space_group_name_H-M   'P 1'
#
loop_
_entity.id
_entity.type
_entity.pdbx_description
1 polymer ?
#
loop_
_entity_poly.entity_id
_entity_poly.type
_entity_poly.pdbx_seq_one_letter_code
_entity_poly.pdbx_strand_id
1 'polypeptide(L)'
;MNHLEGATSTKQTELGVNNLTNFTIPLPPLVEQERIVAKLEKLMKFCDALEANIRQGKARADSLLQTALKEALEPREEYKLTA
;
A
#
# COMPACT_ATOMS: atom_id res chain seq x y z
N MET A 1 -5.11 -8.98 46.83
CA MET A 1 -4.81 -7.61 46.36
C MET A 1 -3.95 -7.73 45.13
N ASN A 2 -4.52 -7.47 43.96
CA ASN A 2 -3.80 -7.47 42.69
C ASN A 2 -3.18 -6.09 42.51
N HIS A 3 -1.87 -5.96 42.73
CA HIS A 3 -1.14 -4.77 42.30
C HIS A 3 -0.74 -4.96 40.84
N LEU A 4 -1.35 -4.14 39.99
CA LEU A 4 -1.15 -4.07 38.55
C LEU A 4 0.33 -3.78 38.23
N GLU A 5 0.98 -4.75 37.61
CA GLU A 5 2.27 -4.60 36.97
C GLU A 5 2.06 -3.86 35.64
N GLY A 6 1.98 -2.53 35.70
CA GLY A 6 1.84 -1.64 34.55
C GLY A 6 3.19 -1.12 34.09
N ALA A 7 4.05 -1.97 33.54
CA ALA A 7 5.25 -1.49 32.84
C ALA A 7 4.82 -0.87 31.49
N THR A 8 4.55 0.44 31.48
CA THR A 8 4.38 1.20 30.23
C THR A 8 5.17 2.49 30.28
N SER A 9 6.49 2.37 30.17
CA SER A 9 7.32 3.45 29.65
C SER A 9 8.05 2.91 28.43
N THR A 10 7.38 2.97 27.28
CA THR A 10 8.08 2.89 26.00
C THR A 10 9.05 4.08 26.00
N LYS A 11 10.36 3.81 25.88
CA LYS A 11 11.39 4.84 25.73
C LYS A 11 11.16 5.58 24.40
N GLN A 12 10.21 6.50 24.37
CA GLN A 12 10.01 7.38 23.23
C GLN A 12 11.19 8.34 23.20
N THR A 13 12.04 8.16 22.19
CA THR A 13 13.12 9.09 21.90
C THR A 13 12.53 10.22 21.07
N GLU A 14 12.48 11.42 21.62
CA GLU A 14 12.06 12.62 20.90
C GLU A 14 13.22 13.15 20.05
N LEU A 15 12.95 13.49 18.79
CA LEU A 15 13.89 14.20 17.94
C LEU A 15 13.99 15.65 18.44
N GLY A 16 14.99 15.91 19.29
CA GLY A 16 15.23 17.25 19.82
C GLY A 16 15.57 18.26 18.72
N VAL A 17 15.04 19.48 18.83
CA VAL A 17 15.23 20.58 17.87
C VAL A 17 16.71 20.81 17.53
N ASN A 18 17.59 20.74 18.55
CA ASN A 18 19.03 20.88 18.37
C ASN A 18 19.65 19.83 17.43
N ASN A 19 19.07 18.62 17.37
CA ASN A 19 19.54 17.60 16.43
C ASN A 19 19.13 17.93 14.99
N LEU A 20 17.93 18.48 14.80
CA LEU A 20 17.44 18.90 13.49
C LEU A 20 18.20 20.11 12.95
N THR A 21 18.46 21.12 13.79
CA THR A 21 19.15 22.36 13.37
C THR A 21 20.61 22.13 13.00
N ASN A 22 21.25 21.14 13.62
CA ASN A 22 22.65 20.80 13.36
C ASN A 22 22.81 19.72 12.28
N PHE A 23 21.71 19.19 11.75
CA PHE A 23 21.76 18.17 10.71
C PHE A 23 22.22 18.80 9.39
N THR A 24 23.39 18.37 8.91
CA THR A 24 23.96 18.89 7.66
C THR A 24 23.34 18.14 6.48
N ILE A 25 22.77 18.90 5.53
CA ILE A 25 22.28 18.35 4.26
C ILE A 25 23.12 18.86 3.08
N PRO A 26 23.33 18.04 2.04
CA PRO A 26 23.90 18.52 0.79
C PRO A 26 22.90 19.46 0.10
N LEU A 27 23.31 20.70 -0.14
CA LEU A 27 22.50 21.71 -0.83
C LEU A 27 23.11 22.00 -2.22
N PRO A 28 22.63 21.36 -3.29
CA PRO A 28 23.11 21.65 -4.63
C PRO A 28 22.55 22.99 -5.14
N PRO A 29 23.04 23.54 -6.27
CA PRO A 29 22.46 24.73 -6.91
C PRO A 29 20.97 24.55 -7.24
N LEU A 30 20.20 25.64 -7.28
CA LEU A 30 18.73 25.59 -7.43
C LEU A 30 18.28 24.77 -8.65
N VAL A 31 18.91 24.99 -9.80
CA VAL A 31 18.62 24.24 -11.04
C VAL A 31 18.76 22.73 -10.84
N GLU A 32 19.75 22.30 -10.06
CA GLU A 32 19.98 20.90 -9.77
C GLU A 32 18.95 20.35 -8.75
N GLN A 33 18.53 21.16 -7.79
CA GLN A 33 17.43 20.80 -6.88
C GLN A 33 16.14 20.55 -7.68
N GLU A 34 15.77 21.45 -8.58
CA GLU A 34 14.59 21.32 -9.45
C GLU A 34 14.68 20.07 -10.33
N ARG A 35 15.85 19.80 -10.91
CA ARG A 35 16.09 18.59 -11.72
C ARG A 35 15.90 17.31 -10.90
N ILE A 36 16.39 17.29 -9.67
CA ILE A 36 16.23 16.16 -8.75
C ILE A 36 14.74 15.97 -8.41
N VAL A 37 14.03 17.05 -8.06
CA VAL A 37 12.60 17.03 -7.73
C VAL A 37 11.79 16.49 -8.91
N ALA A 38 11.99 17.01 -10.12
CA ALA A 38 11.29 16.54 -11.32
C ALA A 38 11.49 15.04 -11.59
N LYS A 39 12.70 14.52 -11.32
CA LYS A 39 12.98 13.09 -11.45
C LYS A 39 12.25 12.27 -10.37
N LEU A 40 12.23 12.74 -9.13
CA LEU A 40 11.51 12.09 -8.03
C LEU A 40 10.01 12.07 -8.30
N GLU A 41 9.41 13.18 -8.74
CA GLU A 41 7.98 13.23 -9.08
C GLU A 41 7.61 12.21 -10.16
N LYS A 42 8.45 12.08 -11.20
CA LYS A 42 8.24 11.07 -12.25
C LYS A 42 8.30 9.65 -11.67
N LEU A 43 9.26 9.37 -10.79
CA LEU A 43 9.39 8.05 -10.15
C LEU A 43 8.20 7.75 -9.23
N MET A 44 7.75 8.72 -8.43
CA MET A 44 6.60 8.56 -7.54
C MET A 44 5.33 8.27 -8.33
N LYS A 45 5.06 9.02 -9.41
CA LYS A 45 3.92 8.75 -10.30
C LYS A 45 3.97 7.33 -10.91
N PHE A 46 5.17 6.85 -11.22
CA PHE A 46 5.35 5.49 -11.71
C PHE A 46 5.04 4.44 -10.63
N CYS A 47 5.50 4.67 -9.40
CA CYS A 47 5.17 3.82 -8.25
C CYS A 47 3.66 3.78 -8.00
N ASP A 48 2.99 4.93 -7.98
CA ASP A 48 1.54 5.03 -7.78
C ASP A 48 0.77 4.24 -8.86
N ALA A 49 1.19 4.37 -10.12
CA ALA A 49 0.60 3.62 -11.23
C ALA A 49 0.82 2.11 -11.09
N LEU A 50 2.00 1.69 -10.65
CA LEU A 50 2.32 0.28 -10.43
C LEU A 50 1.47 -0.31 -9.29
N GLU A 51 1.36 0.40 -8.17
CA GLU A 51 0.53 -0.01 -7.05
C GLU A 51 -0.95 -0.13 -7.45
N ALA A 52 -1.47 0.85 -8.19
CA ALA A 52 -2.83 0.82 -8.72
C ALA A 52 -3.06 -0.39 -9.64
N ASN A 53 -2.10 -0.70 -10.52
CA ASN A 53 -2.18 -1.86 -11.42
C ASN A 53 -2.20 -3.19 -10.65
N ILE A 54 -1.34 -3.34 -9.63
CA ILE A 54 -1.31 -4.54 -8.77
C ILE A 54 -2.66 -4.70 -8.06
N ARG A 55 -3.18 -3.62 -7.46
CA ARG A 55 -4.47 -3.63 -6.77
C ARG A 55 -5.62 -4.03 -7.70
N GLN A 56 -5.67 -3.45 -8.90
CA GLN A 56 -6.68 -3.79 -9.89
C GLN A 56 -6.54 -5.23 -10.39
N GLY A 57 -5.33 -5.71 -10.62
CA GLY A 57 -5.06 -7.09 -11.03
C GLY A 57 -5.58 -8.09 -10.01
N LYS A 58 -5.29 -7.86 -8.72
CA LYS A 58 -5.80 -8.69 -7.63
C LYS A 58 -7.33 -8.70 -7.58
N ALA A 59 -7.96 -7.52 -7.63
CA ALA A 59 -9.41 -7.42 -7.60
C ALA A 59 -10.08 -8.14 -8.79
N ARG A 60 -9.49 -8.07 -9.98
CA ARG A 60 -9.98 -8.81 -11.16
C ARG A 60 -9.83 -10.32 -10.98
N ALA A 61 -8.70 -10.79 -10.46
CA ALA A 61 -8.47 -12.21 -10.20
C ALA A 61 -9.50 -12.76 -9.19
N ASP A 62 -9.73 -12.04 -8.08
CA ASP A 62 -10.72 -12.41 -7.07
C ASP A 62 -12.13 -12.49 -7.66
N SER A 63 -12.51 -11.51 -8.50
CA SER A 63 -13.81 -11.51 -9.17
C SER A 63 -13.97 -12.69 -10.14
N LEU A 64 -12.95 -12.98 -10.95
CA LEU A 64 -13.00 -14.10 -11.90
C LEU A 64 -13.13 -15.45 -11.19
N LEU A 65 -12.41 -15.62 -10.07
CA LEU A 65 -12.52 -16.83 -9.25
C LEU A 65 -13.94 -17.01 -8.70
N GLN A 66 -14.55 -15.94 -8.18
CA GLN A 66 -15.93 -15.99 -7.69
C GLN A 66 -16.93 -16.32 -8.79
N THR A 67 -16.78 -15.72 -9.98
CA THR A 67 -17.65 -16.02 -11.13
C THR A 67 -17.52 -17.48 -11.57
N ALA A 68 -16.28 -17.97 -11.73
CA ALA A 68 -16.04 -19.35 -12.14
C ALA A 68 -16.57 -20.37 -11.11
N LEU A 69 -16.42 -20.08 -9.81
CA LEU A 69 -16.96 -20.92 -8.75
C LEU A 69 -18.49 -20.94 -8.77
N LYS A 70 -19.13 -19.78 -8.97
CA LYS A 70 -20.58 -19.69 -9.08
C LYS A 70 -21.10 -20.53 -10.24
N GLU A 71 -20.50 -20.40 -11.42
CA GLU A 71 -20.89 -21.18 -12.61
C GLU A 71 -20.69 -22.70 -12.41
N ALA A 72 -19.59 -23.09 -11.75
CA ALA A 72 -19.31 -24.50 -11.48
C ALA A 72 -20.24 -25.12 -10.42
N LEU A 73 -20.80 -24.32 -9.52
CA LEU A 73 -21.68 -24.77 -8.43
C LEU A 73 -23.17 -24.58 -8.73
N GLU A 74 -23.53 -23.82 -9.77
CA GLU A 74 -24.93 -23.72 -10.20
C GLU A 74 -25.39 -25.05 -10.84
N PRO A 75 -26.56 -25.59 -10.45
CA PRO A 75 -27.06 -26.83 -11.04
C PRO A 75 -27.22 -26.66 -12.55
N ARG A 76 -26.66 -27.57 -13.35
CA ARG A 76 -27.08 -27.70 -14.75
C ARG A 76 -28.57 -27.97 -14.74
N GLU A 77 -29.37 -27.08 -15.30
CA GLU A 77 -30.77 -27.40 -15.57
C GLU A 77 -30.79 -28.60 -16.53
N GLU A 78 -31.03 -29.78 -15.96
CA GLU A 78 -31.47 -30.94 -16.72
C GLU A 78 -32.79 -30.54 -17.35
N TYR A 79 -32.74 -30.15 -18.63
CA TYR A 79 -33.92 -30.03 -19.46
C TYR A 79 -34.68 -31.34 -19.36
N LYS A 80 -35.76 -31.33 -18.57
CA LYS A 80 -36.73 -32.40 -18.56
C LYS A 80 -37.33 -32.44 -19.95
N LEU A 81 -36.83 -33.38 -20.77
CA LEU A 81 -37.49 -33.80 -21.98
C LEU A 81 -38.85 -34.39 -21.54
N THR A 82 -39.90 -33.57 -21.60
CA THR A 82 -41.25 -34.03 -21.34
C THR A 82 -41.66 -34.99 -22.44
N ALA A 83 -42.18 -36.14 -22.00
CA ALA A 83 -42.61 -37.31 -22.75
C ALA A 83 -43.54 -37.03 -23.95
#